data_AF-A0A8S2UKK8-F1
#
_entry.id   AF-A0A8S2UKK8-F1
#
_cell.length_a   1.000
_cell.length_b   1.000
_cell.length_c   1.000
_cell.angle_alpha   90.00
_cell.angle_beta   90.00
_cell.angle_gamma   90.00
#
_symmetry.space_group_name_H-M   'P 1'
#
loop_
_entity.id
_entity.type
_entity.pdbx_description
1 polymer ?
#
loop_
_entity_poly.entity_id
_entity_poly.type
_entity_poly.pdbx_seq_one_letter_code
_entity_poly.pdbx_strand_id
1 'polypeptide(L)'
;MQLTKATQSCDHDAIPMSFIPKRKISEAVSNEKNLDQLPPSYMYSMIFKDIVLEIDDDDAKSVNTLVIYCRQQKIPEIQINLLQSTYHQKSPIWWYSKSMFLHSMLNRALLMLDMERMIKLGFFIRSLHLQLKKLHQEQSSNFQQVFTVYRGQGLSQQDFQNLCDSKGGLLSFNNFLSTSKRPFAYVVSICKYLLYQPIKTRPKY
;
A
#
# COMPACT_ATOMS: atom_id res chain seq x y z
N MET A 1 -19.03 -18.11 23.60
CA MET A 1 -18.31 -17.02 24.29
C MET A 1 -16.82 -17.21 24.09
N GLN A 2 -16.20 -16.47 23.15
CA GLN A 2 -14.77 -16.09 23.12
C GLN A 2 -14.56 -15.19 21.89
N LEU A 3 -15.21 -14.04 21.93
CA LEU A 3 -14.85 -12.84 21.17
C LEU A 3 -13.71 -12.18 21.94
N THR A 4 -12.46 -12.63 21.73
CA THR A 4 -11.31 -11.87 22.26
C THR A 4 -10.02 -12.29 21.57
N LYS A 5 -9.28 -11.28 21.10
CA LYS A 5 -7.91 -11.30 20.53
C LYS A 5 -7.77 -11.27 19.00
N ALA A 6 -8.51 -10.36 18.34
CA ALA A 6 -8.03 -9.72 17.10
C ALA A 6 -7.86 -8.20 17.25
N THR A 7 -7.82 -7.70 18.48
CA THR A 7 -7.42 -6.32 18.81
C THR A 7 -5.95 -6.33 19.24
N GLN A 8 -5.05 -6.39 18.27
CA GLN A 8 -3.65 -6.01 18.48
C GLN A 8 -3.36 -4.79 17.62
N SER A 9 -3.18 -3.65 18.30
CA SER A 9 -2.72 -2.36 17.79
C SER A 9 -3.62 -1.75 16.69
N CYS A 10 -4.70 -1.10 17.11
CA CYS A 10 -5.11 0.12 16.42
C CYS A 10 -4.06 1.18 16.78
N ASP A 11 -2.99 1.27 15.98
CA ASP A 11 -2.16 2.47 15.96
C ASP A 11 -3.07 3.63 15.55
N HIS A 12 -3.48 4.43 16.54
CA HIS A 12 -4.50 5.46 16.40
C HIS A 12 -4.07 6.64 15.51
N ASP A 13 -2.82 6.67 15.04
CA ASP A 13 -2.21 7.81 14.33
C ASP A 13 -1.61 7.49 12.96
N ALA A 14 -1.71 6.25 12.46
CA ALA A 14 -1.16 5.92 11.15
C ALA A 14 -2.28 5.49 10.20
N ILE A 15 -2.88 6.47 9.54
CA ILE A 15 -3.69 6.16 8.36
C ILE A 15 -2.74 6.19 7.16
N PRO A 16 -2.63 5.11 6.36
CA PRO A 16 -1.76 5.07 5.19
C PRO A 16 -2.42 5.82 4.03
N MET A 17 -3.08 6.94 4.30
CA MET A 17 -3.85 7.70 3.34
C MET A 17 -3.64 9.18 3.50
N SER A 18 -3.70 9.89 2.39
CA SER A 18 -3.68 11.35 2.38
C SER A 18 -4.93 11.86 1.66
N PHE A 19 -5.61 12.81 2.29
CA PHE A 19 -6.78 13.47 1.75
C PHE A 19 -6.36 14.82 1.17
N ILE A 20 -6.57 15.03 -0.12
CA ILE A 20 -6.16 16.25 -0.82
C ILE A 20 -7.43 16.91 -1.36
N PRO A 21 -7.93 17.98 -0.71
CA PRO A 21 -9.14 18.68 -1.16
C PRO A 21 -9.00 19.26 -2.58
N LYS A 22 -10.11 19.33 -3.31
CA LYS A 22 -10.16 19.84 -4.70
C LYS A 22 -9.50 21.22 -4.86
N ARG A 23 -9.72 22.12 -3.90
CA ARG A 23 -9.14 23.47 -3.89
C ARG A 23 -7.61 23.48 -3.96
N LYS A 24 -6.95 22.58 -3.20
CA LYS A 24 -5.48 22.48 -3.18
C LYS A 24 -4.93 21.98 -4.52
N ILE A 25 -5.68 21.10 -5.19
CA ILE A 25 -5.30 20.60 -6.52
C ILE A 25 -5.40 21.73 -7.54
N SER A 26 -6.49 22.49 -7.54
CA SER A 26 -6.63 23.64 -8.45
C SER A 26 -5.57 24.71 -8.19
N GLU A 27 -5.24 24.99 -6.94
CA GLU A 27 -4.20 25.96 -6.55
C GLU A 27 -2.80 25.51 -6.99
N ALA A 28 -2.46 24.22 -6.85
CA ALA A 28 -1.18 23.67 -7.30
C ALA A 28 -1.02 23.67 -8.83
N VAL A 29 -2.12 23.49 -9.58
CA VAL A 29 -2.10 23.49 -11.06
C VAL A 29 -2.06 24.91 -11.63
N SER A 30 -2.60 25.90 -10.91
CA SER A 30 -2.69 27.29 -11.39
C SER A 30 -1.58 28.21 -10.91
N ASN A 31 -0.84 27.84 -9.85
CA ASN A 31 0.30 28.60 -9.33
C ASN A 31 1.42 27.64 -8.88
N GLU A 32 2.51 27.56 -9.66
CA GLU A 32 3.71 26.73 -9.34
C GLU A 32 4.33 27.04 -7.96
N LYS A 33 4.02 28.21 -7.38
CA LYS A 33 4.51 28.62 -6.05
C LYS A 33 3.81 27.92 -4.86
N ASN A 34 2.81 27.05 -5.07
CA ASN A 34 2.04 26.39 -4.01
C ASN A 34 2.20 24.85 -3.94
N LEU A 35 3.24 24.29 -4.58
CA LEU A 35 3.55 22.85 -4.55
C LEU A 35 3.85 22.32 -3.13
N ASP A 36 4.28 23.21 -2.24
CA ASP A 36 4.52 23.00 -0.81
C ASP A 36 3.24 22.74 0.02
N GLN A 37 2.05 22.88 -0.58
CA GLN A 37 0.78 22.64 0.12
C GLN A 37 0.27 21.20 0.10
N LEU A 38 0.96 20.31 -0.63
CA LEU A 38 0.64 18.87 -0.68
C LEU A 38 1.05 18.18 0.64
N PRO A 39 0.31 17.15 1.09
CA PRO A 39 0.69 16.39 2.27
C PRO A 39 2.12 15.81 2.13
N PRO A 40 3.03 16.02 3.09
CA PRO A 40 4.41 15.53 2.98
C PRO A 40 4.49 14.02 2.76
N SER A 41 3.63 13.24 3.42
CA SER A 41 3.55 11.78 3.26
C SER A 41 3.23 11.33 1.84
N TYR A 42 2.39 12.08 1.12
CA TYR A 42 2.13 11.85 -0.30
C TYR A 42 3.38 12.08 -1.14
N MET A 43 4.08 13.20 -0.90
CA MET A 43 5.28 13.54 -1.65
C MET A 43 6.42 12.55 -1.41
N TYR A 44 6.66 12.16 -0.16
CA TYR A 44 7.63 11.13 0.16
C TYR A 44 7.30 9.79 -0.49
N SER A 45 6.04 9.37 -0.45
CA SER A 45 5.61 8.11 -1.08
C SER A 45 5.80 8.14 -2.59
N MET A 46 5.57 9.29 -3.25
CA MET A 46 5.79 9.47 -4.67
C MET A 46 7.27 9.39 -5.04
N ILE A 47 8.12 10.19 -4.37
CA ILE A 47 9.57 10.22 -4.60
C ILE A 47 10.18 8.84 -4.32
N PHE A 48 9.81 8.22 -3.21
CA PHE A 48 10.30 6.88 -2.86
C PHE A 48 9.92 5.85 -3.93
N LYS A 49 8.68 5.89 -4.43
CA LYS A 49 8.23 4.99 -5.48
C LYS A 49 9.04 5.20 -6.76
N ASP A 50 9.33 6.44 -7.14
CA ASP A 50 10.14 6.73 -8.34
C ASP A 50 11.57 6.21 -8.16
N ILE A 51 12.21 6.47 -7.01
CA ILE A 51 13.55 5.95 -6.67
C ILE A 51 13.57 4.41 -6.74
N VAL A 52 12.64 3.73 -6.06
CA VAL A 52 12.60 2.26 -6.02
C VAL A 52 12.42 1.64 -7.41
N LEU A 53 11.73 2.33 -8.33
CA LEU A 53 11.53 1.85 -9.69
C LEU A 53 12.75 2.07 -10.59
N GLU A 54 13.61 3.03 -10.27
CA GLU A 54 14.84 3.33 -11.01
C GLU A 54 16.06 2.55 -10.52
N ILE A 55 16.04 2.10 -9.25
CA ILE A 55 17.12 1.29 -8.70
C ILE A 55 17.24 -0.03 -9.48
N ASP A 56 18.41 -0.24 -10.08
CA ASP A 56 18.86 -1.49 -10.67
C ASP A 56 19.72 -2.24 -9.64
N ASP A 57 19.09 -3.14 -8.89
CA ASP A 57 19.71 -3.91 -7.81
C ASP A 57 19.67 -5.40 -8.08
N ASP A 58 20.69 -6.11 -7.63
CA ASP A 58 20.72 -7.57 -7.56
C ASP A 58 19.73 -8.08 -6.50
N ASP A 59 18.57 -8.55 -6.96
CA ASP A 59 17.52 -9.09 -6.09
C ASP A 59 18.04 -10.19 -5.14
N ALA A 60 19.02 -11.02 -5.54
CA ALA A 60 19.54 -12.08 -4.67
C ALA A 60 20.34 -11.50 -3.49
N LYS A 61 21.11 -10.43 -3.72
CA LYS A 61 21.79 -9.69 -2.63
C LYS A 61 20.79 -8.99 -1.72
N SER A 62 19.73 -8.42 -2.28
CA SER A 62 18.67 -7.74 -1.53
C SER A 62 17.87 -8.72 -0.65
N VAL A 63 17.56 -9.92 -1.17
CA VAL A 63 16.95 -11.01 -0.36
C VAL A 63 17.87 -11.40 0.80
N ASN A 64 19.16 -11.59 0.56
CA ASN A 64 20.11 -11.94 1.62
C ASN A 64 20.22 -10.84 2.69
N THR A 65 20.23 -9.57 2.27
CA THR A 65 20.22 -8.42 3.17
C THR A 65 18.96 -8.40 4.04
N LEU A 66 17.80 -8.66 3.43
CA LEU A 66 16.53 -8.77 4.16
C LEU A 66 16.55 -9.94 5.14
N VAL A 67 17.10 -11.09 4.76
CA VAL A 67 17.24 -12.28 5.63
C VAL A 67 18.08 -11.95 6.87
N ILE A 68 19.23 -11.29 6.69
CA ILE A 68 20.09 -10.84 7.80
C ILE A 68 19.30 -9.90 8.73
N TYR A 69 18.59 -8.93 8.16
CA TYR A 69 17.75 -8.02 8.92
C TYR A 69 16.65 -8.76 9.70
N CYS A 70 15.96 -9.72 9.09
CA CYS A 70 14.88 -10.48 9.73
C CYS A 70 15.37 -11.28 10.94
N ARG A 71 16.59 -11.83 10.88
CA ARG A 71 17.21 -12.53 12.01
C ARG A 71 17.43 -11.59 13.21
N GLN A 72 17.80 -10.33 12.95
CA GLN A 72 17.94 -9.31 13.99
C GLN A 72 16.59 -8.89 14.59
N GLN A 73 15.51 -8.94 13.81
CA GLN A 73 14.15 -8.57 14.23
C GLN A 73 13.38 -9.71 14.94
N LYS A 74 14.04 -10.81 15.31
CA LYS A 74 13.44 -11.97 16.00
C LYS A 74 12.26 -12.59 15.24
N ILE A 75 12.26 -12.53 13.91
CA ILE A 75 11.31 -13.29 13.09
C ILE A 75 11.63 -14.79 13.25
N PRO A 76 10.62 -15.69 13.34
CA PRO A 76 10.88 -17.12 13.50
C PRO A 76 11.76 -17.68 12.37
N GLU A 77 12.84 -18.40 12.72
CA GLU A 77 13.84 -18.89 11.76
C GLU A 77 13.22 -19.76 10.65
N ILE A 78 12.15 -20.50 10.95
CA ILE A 78 11.40 -21.30 9.98
C ILE A 78 10.86 -20.42 8.83
N GLN A 79 10.34 -19.22 9.14
CA GLN A 79 9.83 -18.29 8.14
C GLN A 79 10.96 -17.64 7.34
N ILE A 80 12.10 -17.36 8.00
CA ILE A 80 13.29 -16.81 7.35
C ILE A 80 13.88 -17.81 6.37
N ASN A 81 14.02 -19.08 6.77
CA ASN A 81 14.53 -20.16 5.92
C ASN A 81 13.60 -20.40 4.72
N LEU A 82 12.28 -20.32 4.94
CA LEU A 82 11.32 -20.40 3.83
C LEU A 82 11.53 -19.25 2.84
N LEU A 83 11.68 -18.00 3.32
CA LEU A 83 11.98 -16.86 2.46
C LEU A 83 13.27 -17.11 1.67
N GLN A 84 14.37 -17.43 2.36
CA GLN A 84 15.69 -17.59 1.75
C GLN A 84 15.72 -18.68 0.67
N SER A 85 15.07 -19.81 0.91
CA SER A 85 15.10 -20.97 0.00
C SER A 85 14.09 -20.88 -1.16
N THR A 86 12.98 -20.16 -0.98
CA THR A 86 11.85 -20.19 -1.93
C THR A 86 11.45 -18.85 -2.52
N TYR A 87 12.13 -17.74 -2.18
CA TYR A 87 11.73 -16.40 -2.62
C TYR A 87 11.49 -16.33 -4.14
N HIS A 88 12.50 -16.70 -4.93
CA HIS A 88 12.46 -16.66 -6.39
C HIS A 88 11.58 -17.74 -7.03
N GLN A 89 11.15 -18.75 -6.27
CA GLN A 89 10.25 -19.81 -6.75
C GLN A 89 8.77 -19.39 -6.70
N LYS A 90 8.47 -18.27 -6.04
CA LYS A 90 7.11 -17.73 -5.88
C LYS A 90 7.05 -16.32 -6.45
N SER A 91 5.86 -15.91 -6.88
CA SER A 91 5.67 -14.56 -7.36
C SER A 91 5.59 -13.54 -6.22
N PRO A 92 5.96 -12.27 -6.44
CA PRO A 92 5.80 -11.21 -5.44
C PRO A 92 4.38 -11.11 -4.87
N ILE A 93 3.36 -11.29 -5.71
CA ILE A 93 1.95 -11.33 -5.29
C ILE A 93 1.65 -12.50 -4.34
N TRP A 94 2.26 -13.66 -4.57
CA TRP A 94 2.10 -14.79 -3.65
C TRP A 94 2.64 -14.43 -2.26
N TRP A 95 3.84 -13.84 -2.20
CA TRP A 95 4.43 -13.38 -0.95
C TRP A 95 3.61 -12.27 -0.26
N TYR A 96 3.02 -11.37 -1.04
CA TYR A 96 2.16 -10.31 -0.51
C TYR A 96 0.81 -10.83 -0.03
N SER A 97 0.21 -11.83 -0.70
CA SER A 97 -1.10 -12.37 -0.33
C SER A 97 -1.03 -13.42 0.79
N LYS A 98 0.12 -14.07 0.96
CA LYS A 98 0.31 -15.04 2.03
C LYS A 98 0.45 -14.31 3.37
N SER A 99 -0.36 -14.70 4.35
CA SER A 99 -0.32 -14.19 5.73
C SER A 99 0.95 -14.65 6.47
N MET A 100 2.09 -14.09 6.11
CA MET A 100 3.40 -14.31 6.71
C MET A 100 4.05 -12.97 7.05
N PHE A 101 5.20 -13.02 7.74
CA PHE A 101 5.88 -11.83 8.21
C PHE A 101 6.14 -10.79 7.11
N LEU A 102 6.44 -11.19 5.87
CA LEU A 102 6.81 -10.27 4.79
C LEU A 102 5.66 -9.32 4.43
N HIS A 103 4.43 -9.82 4.36
CA HIS A 103 3.24 -9.00 4.14
C HIS A 103 3.07 -7.96 5.26
N SER A 104 3.10 -8.41 6.51
CA SER A 104 2.93 -7.53 7.67
C SER A 104 4.06 -6.52 7.81
N MET A 105 5.31 -6.93 7.55
CA MET A 105 6.48 -6.09 7.63
C MET A 105 6.43 -4.99 6.56
N LEU A 106 6.07 -5.35 5.32
CA LEU A 106 5.90 -4.38 4.24
C LEU A 106 4.79 -3.38 4.54
N ASN A 107 3.59 -3.86 4.89
CA ASN A 107 2.47 -2.95 5.15
C ASN A 107 2.75 -2.04 6.35
N ARG A 108 3.44 -2.52 7.39
CA ARG A 108 3.83 -1.69 8.53
C ARG A 108 4.90 -0.66 8.15
N ALA A 109 5.90 -1.05 7.36
CA ALA A 109 6.94 -0.12 6.92
C ALA A 109 6.36 1.03 6.11
N LEU A 110 5.49 0.72 5.15
CA LEU A 110 4.80 1.71 4.32
C LEU A 110 3.81 2.58 5.13
N LEU A 111 3.10 1.97 6.09
CA LEU A 111 2.18 2.67 7.00
C LEU A 111 2.89 3.73 7.84
N MET A 112 4.07 3.38 8.36
CA MET A 112 4.88 4.24 9.24
C MET A 112 5.86 5.12 8.49
N LEU A 113 5.93 5.01 7.16
CA LEU A 113 6.97 5.63 6.33
C LEU A 113 8.39 5.34 6.88
N ASP A 114 8.59 4.11 7.35
CA ASP A 114 9.85 3.64 7.93
C ASP A 114 10.87 3.41 6.80
N MET A 115 11.57 4.49 6.42
CA MET A 115 12.51 4.51 5.30
C MET A 115 13.58 3.41 5.40
N GLU A 116 14.05 3.12 6.61
CA GLU A 116 15.09 2.12 6.84
C GLU A 116 14.61 0.71 6.47
N ARG A 117 13.34 0.38 6.79
CA ARG A 117 12.69 -0.87 6.39
C ARG A 117 12.26 -0.84 4.93
N MET A 118 11.74 0.28 4.45
CA MET A 118 11.28 0.45 3.08
C MET A 118 12.42 0.23 2.08
N ILE A 119 13.62 0.75 2.35
CA ILE A 119 14.81 0.53 1.51
C ILE A 119 15.18 -0.96 1.48
N LYS A 120 15.20 -1.66 2.63
CA LYS A 120 15.47 -3.11 2.70
C LYS A 120 14.43 -3.95 1.96
N LEU A 121 13.20 -3.43 1.86
CA LEU A 121 12.10 -4.04 1.11
C LEU A 121 11.98 -3.50 -0.32
N GLY A 122 12.87 -2.61 -0.76
CA GLY A 122 12.77 -1.89 -2.03
C GLY A 122 12.64 -2.84 -3.22
N PHE A 123 13.48 -3.87 -3.28
CA PHE A 123 13.40 -4.92 -4.30
C PHE A 123 12.02 -5.60 -4.34
N PHE A 124 11.45 -5.90 -3.18
CA PHE A 124 10.14 -6.54 -3.09
C PHE A 124 9.00 -5.58 -3.49
N ILE A 125 9.10 -4.31 -3.10
CA ILE A 125 8.17 -3.25 -3.51
C ILE A 125 8.18 -3.07 -5.03
N ARG A 126 9.38 -2.99 -5.63
CA ARG A 126 9.59 -2.90 -7.08
C ARG A 126 8.96 -4.10 -7.79
N SER A 127 9.35 -5.32 -7.40
CA SER A 127 8.87 -6.55 -8.03
C SER A 127 7.36 -6.72 -7.88
N LEU A 128 6.78 -6.36 -6.73
CA LEU A 128 5.33 -6.36 -6.52
C LEU A 128 4.63 -5.30 -7.39
N HIS A 129 5.16 -4.08 -7.46
CA HIS A 129 4.61 -3.01 -8.29
C HIS A 129 4.60 -3.41 -9.77
N LEU A 130 5.73 -3.90 -10.30
CA LEU A 130 5.86 -4.31 -11.70
C LEU A 130 4.91 -5.47 -12.03
N GLN A 131 4.78 -6.45 -11.14
CA GLN A 131 3.84 -7.55 -11.35
C GLN A 131 2.38 -7.05 -11.38
N LEU A 132 1.99 -6.16 -10.46
CA LEU A 132 0.65 -5.57 -10.46
C LEU A 132 0.39 -4.71 -11.69
N LYS A 133 1.39 -3.95 -12.16
CA LYS A 133 1.29 -3.16 -13.40
C LYS A 133 1.03 -4.06 -14.61
N LYS A 134 1.77 -5.17 -14.74
CA LYS A 134 1.57 -6.18 -15.79
C LYS A 134 0.17 -6.79 -15.74
N LEU A 135 -0.25 -7.30 -14.58
CA LEU A 135 -1.59 -7.87 -14.43
C LEU A 135 -2.71 -6.86 -14.70
N HIS A 136 -2.50 -5.60 -14.32
CA HIS A 136 -3.47 -4.54 -14.62
C HIS A 136 -3.57 -4.25 -16.12
N GLN A 137 -2.46 -4.27 -16.85
CA GLN A 137 -2.47 -4.13 -18.32
C GLN A 137 -3.22 -5.29 -18.98
N GLU A 138 -2.92 -6.53 -18.58
CA GLU A 138 -3.61 -7.75 -19.04
C GLU A 138 -5.11 -7.72 -18.68
N GLN A 139 -5.44 -7.26 -17.47
CA GLN A 139 -6.81 -7.12 -17.06
C GLN A 139 -7.53 -6.04 -17.87
N SER A 140 -6.89 -4.91 -18.16
CA SER A 140 -7.51 -3.81 -18.89
C SER A 140 -7.73 -4.14 -20.37
N SER A 141 -6.86 -4.95 -20.97
CA SER A 141 -7.08 -5.47 -22.33
C SER A 141 -8.23 -6.47 -22.38
N ASN A 142 -8.43 -7.28 -21.32
CA ASN A 142 -9.47 -8.31 -21.27
C ASN A 142 -10.81 -7.84 -20.69
N PHE A 143 -10.80 -6.82 -19.84
CA PHE A 143 -11.96 -6.24 -19.15
C PHE A 143 -12.00 -4.73 -19.41
N GLN A 144 -12.82 -4.33 -20.38
CA GLN A 144 -13.08 -2.91 -20.68
C GLN A 144 -14.11 -2.27 -19.73
N GLN A 145 -14.66 -3.03 -18.78
CA GLN A 145 -15.73 -2.56 -17.91
C GLN A 145 -15.23 -2.22 -16.50
N VAL A 146 -15.71 -1.07 -16.02
CA VAL A 146 -15.57 -0.67 -14.62
C VAL A 146 -16.31 -1.66 -13.74
N PHE A 147 -15.65 -2.16 -12.69
CA PHE A 147 -16.25 -3.03 -11.69
C PHE A 147 -16.04 -2.48 -10.28
N THR A 148 -16.97 -2.80 -9.38
CA THR A 148 -16.90 -2.36 -7.99
C THR A 148 -16.16 -3.39 -7.14
N VAL A 149 -15.32 -2.90 -6.24
CA VAL A 149 -14.65 -3.68 -5.19
C VAL A 149 -14.87 -3.01 -3.84
N TYR A 150 -14.69 -3.78 -2.78
CA TYR A 150 -14.98 -3.38 -1.40
C TYR A 150 -13.76 -3.62 -0.52
N ARG A 151 -13.53 -2.73 0.44
CA ARG A 151 -12.54 -2.90 1.51
C ARG A 151 -13.06 -2.22 2.77
N GLY A 152 -12.87 -2.88 3.92
CA GLY A 152 -13.07 -2.25 5.22
C GLY A 152 -11.85 -1.42 5.61
N GLN A 153 -12.08 -0.22 6.13
CA GLN A 153 -11.05 0.69 6.60
C GLN A 153 -11.52 1.39 7.87
N GLY A 154 -10.81 1.19 8.97
CA GLY A 154 -10.99 1.98 10.18
C GLY A 154 -10.43 3.38 9.97
N LEU A 155 -11.12 4.40 10.48
CA LEU A 155 -10.71 5.81 10.45
C LEU A 155 -10.94 6.41 11.84
N SER A 156 -10.08 7.34 12.23
CA SER A 156 -10.37 8.23 13.37
C SER A 156 -11.53 9.17 13.01
N GLN A 157 -12.17 9.78 14.00
CA GLN A 157 -13.21 10.78 13.76
C GLN A 157 -12.66 11.96 12.94
N GLN A 158 -11.42 12.38 13.22
CA GLN A 158 -10.76 13.47 12.51
C GLN A 158 -10.50 13.11 11.04
N ASP A 159 -9.99 11.90 10.78
CA ASP A 159 -9.72 11.46 9.42
C ASP A 159 -10.99 11.23 8.61
N PHE A 160 -12.06 10.77 9.27
CA PHE A 160 -13.38 10.69 8.64
C PHE A 160 -13.90 12.08 8.25
N GLN A 161 -13.71 13.08 9.11
CA GLN A 161 -14.05 14.47 8.79
C GLN A 161 -13.20 15.00 7.63
N ASN A 162 -11.87 14.78 7.66
CA ASN A 162 -10.95 15.15 6.57
C ASN A 162 -11.38 14.50 5.23
N LEU A 163 -11.79 13.23 5.26
CA LEU A 163 -12.33 12.53 4.10
C LEU A 163 -13.62 13.21 3.59
N CYS A 164 -14.53 13.60 4.49
CA CYS A 164 -15.76 14.30 4.13
C CYS A 164 -15.50 15.68 3.52
N ASP A 165 -14.53 16.41 4.05
CA ASP A 165 -14.17 17.77 3.60
C ASP A 165 -13.35 17.77 2.31
N SER A 166 -12.68 16.64 1.99
CA SER A 166 -11.92 16.46 0.76
C SER A 166 -12.74 15.96 -0.43
N LYS A 167 -14.09 15.90 -0.31
CA LYS A 167 -14.99 15.48 -1.40
C LYS A 167 -14.70 16.21 -2.72
N GLY A 168 -14.69 15.44 -3.81
CA GLY A 168 -14.32 15.95 -5.13
C GLY A 168 -12.81 16.23 -5.31
N GLY A 169 -12.00 15.99 -4.28
CA GLY A 169 -10.54 15.98 -4.32
C GLY A 169 -9.97 14.58 -4.56
N LEU A 170 -8.74 14.36 -4.09
CA LEU A 170 -7.99 13.11 -4.22
C LEU A 170 -7.84 12.39 -2.90
N LEU A 171 -7.87 11.06 -3.00
CA LEU A 171 -7.47 10.13 -1.95
C LEU A 171 -6.21 9.39 -2.43
N SER A 172 -5.11 9.55 -1.71
CA SER A 172 -3.90 8.78 -1.93
C SER A 172 -3.77 7.69 -0.88
N PHE A 173 -3.17 6.56 -1.27
CA PHE A 173 -2.81 5.48 -0.36
C PHE A 173 -1.30 5.26 -0.41
N ASN A 174 -0.68 5.20 0.76
CA ASN A 174 0.75 4.96 0.91
C ASN A 174 1.08 3.46 0.98
N ASN A 175 0.07 2.59 0.87
CA ASN A 175 0.19 1.13 0.92
C ASN A 175 -0.45 0.45 -0.30
N PHE A 176 -0.07 -0.80 -0.57
CA PHE A 176 -0.79 -1.66 -1.51
C PHE A 176 -2.20 -1.96 -0.98
N LEU A 177 -3.19 -1.96 -1.89
CA LEU A 177 -4.57 -2.20 -1.50
C LEU A 177 -4.97 -3.66 -1.67
N SER A 178 -5.75 -4.18 -0.73
CA SER A 178 -6.38 -5.50 -0.81
C SER A 178 -7.90 -5.31 -0.70
N THR A 179 -8.63 -5.75 -1.71
CA THR A 179 -10.07 -5.47 -1.89
C THR A 179 -10.84 -6.75 -2.25
N SER A 180 -12.14 -6.80 -2.06
CA SER A 180 -12.97 -7.95 -2.39
C SER A 180 -14.03 -7.58 -3.41
N LYS A 181 -14.37 -8.48 -4.34
CA LYS A 181 -15.57 -8.33 -5.17
C LYS A 181 -16.87 -8.54 -4.38
N ARG A 182 -16.77 -9.12 -3.18
CA ARG A 182 -17.92 -9.35 -2.30
C ARG A 182 -17.92 -8.30 -1.19
N PRO A 183 -19.03 -7.60 -0.96
CA PRO A 183 -19.12 -6.57 0.07
C PRO A 183 -18.90 -7.09 1.49
N PHE A 184 -19.10 -8.40 1.74
CA PHE A 184 -18.99 -9.04 3.05
C PHE A 184 -17.85 -10.06 3.17
N ALA A 185 -16.98 -10.21 2.15
CA ALA A 185 -15.90 -11.19 2.23
C ALA A 185 -14.55 -10.54 2.55
N TYR A 186 -13.85 -11.11 3.53
CA TYR A 186 -12.45 -10.85 3.86
C TYR A 186 -11.49 -11.47 2.82
N VAL A 187 -11.66 -11.19 1.52
CA VAL A 187 -10.83 -11.77 0.47
C VAL A 187 -10.02 -10.69 -0.24
N VAL A 188 -8.72 -10.94 -0.37
CA VAL A 188 -7.67 -10.05 -0.88
C VAL A 188 -7.61 -10.14 -2.42
N SER A 189 -8.06 -9.10 -3.09
CA SER A 189 -7.74 -8.75 -4.48
C SER A 189 -6.81 -7.56 -4.42
N ILE A 190 -5.55 -7.76 -4.79
CA ILE A 190 -4.52 -6.74 -4.63
C ILE A 190 -4.74 -5.67 -5.69
N CYS A 191 -5.19 -4.49 -5.28
CA CYS A 191 -5.30 -3.31 -6.11
C CYS A 191 -4.02 -2.47 -6.02
N LYS A 192 -3.52 -2.16 -7.21
CA LYS A 192 -2.54 -1.14 -7.61
C LYS A 192 -2.21 -0.06 -6.56
N TYR A 193 -0.90 0.21 -6.42
CA TYR A 193 -0.39 1.45 -5.82
C TYR A 193 -0.82 2.66 -6.66
N LEU A 194 -1.36 3.69 -6.00
CA LEU A 194 -1.99 4.88 -6.60
C LEU A 194 -3.22 4.54 -7.46
N LEU A 195 -4.30 4.17 -6.76
CA LEU A 195 -5.64 4.37 -7.27
C LEU A 195 -5.99 5.86 -7.11
N TYR A 196 -5.74 6.65 -8.16
CA TYR A 196 -6.48 7.90 -8.36
C TYR A 196 -7.94 7.53 -8.47
N GLN A 197 -8.69 7.73 -7.39
CA GLN A 197 -10.14 7.51 -7.37
C GLN A 197 -10.79 8.82 -6.92
N PRO A 198 -11.61 9.45 -7.77
CA PRO A 198 -12.47 10.53 -7.31
C PRO A 198 -13.38 9.97 -6.21
N ILE A 199 -13.46 10.66 -5.07
CA ILE A 199 -14.32 10.28 -3.95
C ILE A 199 -15.78 10.36 -4.43
N LYS A 200 -16.36 9.21 -4.79
CA LYS A 200 -17.79 9.08 -5.12
C LYS A 200 -18.52 8.45 -3.95
N THR A 201 -19.40 9.20 -3.30
CA THR A 201 -20.33 8.65 -2.30
C THR A 201 -21.60 8.19 -2.97
N ARG A 202 -22.18 7.07 -2.51
CA ARG A 202 -23.56 6.69 -2.88
C ARG A 202 -24.54 7.82 -2.49
N PRO A 203 -25.57 8.08 -3.30
CA PRO A 203 -26.68 8.92 -2.86
C PRO A 203 -27.30 8.31 -1.60
N LYS A 204 -27.60 9.16 -0.62
CA LYS A 204 -28.43 8.76 0.52
C LYS A 204 -29.83 8.48 -0.01
N TYR A 205 -30.32 7.26 0.20
CA TYR A 205 -31.74 6.93 0.10
C TYR A 205 -32.43 7.35 1.40
#